data_AF-E2BZZ6-F1
#
_entry.id   AF-E2BZZ6-F1
#
_cell.length_a   1.000
_cell.length_b   1.000
_cell.length_c   1.000
_cell.angle_alpha   90.00
_cell.angle_beta   90.00
_cell.angle_gamma   90.00
#
_symmetry.space_group_name_H-M   'P 1'
#
loop_
_entity.id
_entity.type
_entity.pdbx_description
1 polymer ?
#
loop_
_entity_poly.entity_id
_entity_poly.type
_entity_poly.pdbx_seq_one_letter_code
_entity_poly.pdbx_strand_id
1 'polypeptide(L)'
;MNGIIPEMEQIISQLERGTVVTKFFTRKRPEKKTLMIRRETRQIVWSRSTTFRPFDGSVEIREVKEIKVGKQSKDFEKWPEDAKKMENLRCFVISYGSEFRLKTLSISALSEKECELWVKGLRHLVQDTINAPYPLQVERWLRKEFYIMESSRETITMKDIKAFLPRINCKIATSRLRELFKEVDTKNRNELGFDDFIILYHKLIFDQNVKWNKLSSYCQTGQTVTLQEFQNFLITEQQDDLGNNELEISRFIREYLQDPQRDIQEPYFTFSEFIDFLFSKQNGIWNQKFNQVSQDMTLPLAYYWIASSHNTYLMGDQISSESSCQAYVRALRAGCRCIELDCWDGPDGMPFIFHGHTLTTKIKFLDVIKTIKEYAFATSEYPVVLSIEDNCTLTQQRKMATTMQEVFGDMLLVQPVDKNETCLPSPYVLRRRILLKHKKLPDGVDESSFLVRNDESRQEMDLRNTVKNGILYLEDPIDREWNPHFFVLTQQKLFYTDTFSRTQETEHDDDDENSIRRSSDDSLVLNQINEQVWF
;
A
#
# COMPACT_ATOMS: atom_id res chain seq x y z
N MET A 1 30.88 -23.28 21.37
CA MET A 1 31.23 -21.88 21.10
C MET A 1 31.97 -21.80 19.77
N ASN A 2 31.26 -21.47 18.69
CA ASN A 2 31.85 -20.86 17.50
C ASN A 2 31.16 -19.51 17.36
N GLY A 3 31.82 -18.46 17.85
CA GLY A 3 31.29 -17.11 18.03
C GLY A 3 31.17 -16.29 16.74
N ILE A 4 30.62 -16.88 15.68
CA ILE A 4 30.33 -16.14 14.45
C ILE A 4 28.86 -15.71 14.54
N ILE A 5 28.65 -14.43 14.86
CA ILE A 5 27.34 -13.79 14.71
C ILE A 5 26.96 -13.93 13.22
N PRO A 6 25.78 -14.47 12.87
CA PRO A 6 25.35 -14.59 11.48
C PRO A 6 25.52 -13.27 10.74
N GLU A 7 25.95 -13.29 9.48
CA GLU A 7 26.22 -12.08 8.68
C GLU A 7 25.06 -11.08 8.78
N MET A 8 23.82 -11.57 8.70
CA MET A 8 22.63 -10.73 8.79
C MET A 8 22.48 -10.03 10.14
N GLU A 9 22.79 -10.71 11.25
CA GLU A 9 22.75 -10.10 12.58
C GLU A 9 23.78 -8.97 12.73
N GLN A 10 24.94 -9.12 12.09
CA GLN A 10 25.95 -8.05 12.02
C GLN A 10 25.44 -6.85 11.21
N ILE A 11 24.77 -7.10 10.08
CA ILE A 11 24.14 -6.06 9.26
C ILE A 11 23.08 -5.32 10.07
N ILE A 12 22.11 -6.04 10.65
CA ILE A 12 21.03 -5.42 11.42
C ILE A 12 21.60 -4.64 12.62
N SER A 13 22.66 -5.12 13.26
CA SER A 13 23.31 -4.41 14.39
C SER A 13 23.95 -3.11 13.94
N GLN A 14 24.52 -3.08 12.73
CA GLN A 14 25.00 -1.83 12.12
C GLN A 14 23.86 -0.86 11.83
N LEU A 15 22.74 -1.34 11.27
CA LEU A 15 21.59 -0.50 10.96
C LEU A 15 20.92 0.05 12.23
N GLU A 16 20.95 -0.70 13.33
CA GLU A 16 20.44 -0.28 14.64
C GLU A 16 21.31 0.82 15.29
N ARG A 17 22.64 0.73 15.17
CA ARG A 17 23.55 1.81 15.60
C ARG A 17 23.35 3.10 14.80
N GLY A 18 22.93 2.95 13.55
CA GLY A 18 22.61 4.03 12.65
C GLY A 18 23.76 4.54 11.81
N THR A 19 23.41 5.16 10.69
CA THR A 19 24.36 5.77 9.75
C THR A 19 23.89 7.15 9.34
N VAL A 20 24.83 8.07 9.12
CA VAL A 20 24.51 9.40 8.58
C VAL A 20 24.15 9.26 7.11
N VAL A 21 22.98 9.77 6.72
CA VAL A 21 22.49 9.76 5.35
C VAL A 21 21.96 11.13 4.96
N THR A 22 21.83 11.40 3.66
CA THR A 22 21.07 12.55 3.16
C THR A 22 19.65 12.10 2.82
N LYS A 23 18.66 12.61 3.55
CA LYS A 23 17.23 12.40 3.25
C LYS A 23 16.76 13.48 2.28
N PHE A 24 16.13 13.07 1.18
CA PHE A 24 15.46 13.96 0.24
C PHE A 24 13.97 14.09 0.62
N PHE A 25 13.37 15.25 0.32
CA PHE A 25 11.98 15.56 0.63
C PHE A 25 11.32 16.30 -0.53
N THR A 26 10.02 16.12 -0.73
CA THR A 26 9.24 16.87 -1.72
C THR A 26 9.14 18.37 -1.43
N ARG A 27 9.09 18.79 -0.16
CA ARG A 27 8.82 20.20 0.21
C ARG A 27 10.00 20.97 0.81
N LYS A 28 10.98 20.28 1.40
CA LYS A 28 12.16 20.91 2.03
C LYS A 28 13.45 20.45 1.38
N ARG A 29 14.52 21.25 1.55
CA ARG A 29 15.84 20.90 1.01
C ARG A 29 16.33 19.57 1.59
N PRO A 30 17.15 18.82 0.85
CA PRO A 30 17.75 17.60 1.38
C PRO A 30 18.59 17.89 2.63
N GLU A 31 18.48 17.05 3.64
CA GLU A 31 19.16 17.23 4.93
C GLU A 31 19.90 15.98 5.36
N LYS A 32 21.00 16.18 6.10
CA LYS A 32 21.69 15.08 6.78
C LYS A 32 20.90 14.65 8.02
N LYS A 33 20.68 13.35 8.16
CA LYS A 33 20.02 12.71 9.29
C LYS A 33 20.80 11.46 9.69
N THR A 34 20.62 10.99 10.93
CA THR A 34 21.06 9.65 11.31
C THR A 34 19.88 8.71 11.12
N LEU A 35 19.97 7.76 10.19
CA LEU A 35 18.97 6.73 9.93
C LEU A 35 19.28 5.49 10.77
N MET A 36 18.29 4.92 11.45
CA MET A 36 18.43 3.78 12.36
C MET A 36 17.26 2.80 12.25
N ILE A 37 17.48 1.56 12.71
CA ILE A 37 16.42 0.58 12.93
C ILE A 37 16.13 0.45 14.42
N ARG A 38 14.84 0.55 14.80
CA ARG A 38 14.36 0.09 16.10
C ARG A 38 13.88 -1.35 15.97
N ARG A 39 14.69 -2.30 16.43
CA ARG A 39 14.40 -3.75 16.29
C ARG A 39 13.12 -4.16 17.03
N GLU A 40 12.93 -3.64 18.23
CA GLU A 40 11.83 -4.00 19.14
C GLU A 40 10.46 -3.59 18.61
N THR A 41 10.36 -2.49 17.87
CA THR A 41 9.10 -2.01 17.27
C THR A 41 9.03 -2.22 15.76
N ARG A 42 10.11 -2.72 15.15
CA ARG A 42 10.25 -2.85 13.69
C ARG A 42 9.94 -1.56 12.95
N GLN A 43 10.64 -0.49 13.34
CA GLN A 43 10.55 0.82 12.72
C GLN A 43 11.90 1.25 12.14
N ILE A 44 11.86 1.92 11.00
CA ILE A 44 12.95 2.75 10.49
C ILE A 44 12.74 4.13 11.10
N VAL A 45 13.76 4.70 11.74
CA VAL A 45 13.65 6.02 12.39
C VAL A 45 14.81 6.91 11.95
N TRP A 46 14.59 8.22 11.98
CA TRP A 46 15.68 9.18 11.76
C TRP A 46 15.61 10.33 12.74
N SER A 47 16.77 10.90 13.06
CA SER A 47 16.88 12.06 13.95
C SER A 47 17.95 13.05 13.49
N ARG A 48 17.82 14.30 13.95
CA ARG A 48 18.92 15.27 14.01
C ARG A 48 19.72 15.06 15.29
N SER A 49 21.00 15.42 15.26
CA SER A 49 21.91 15.27 16.41
C SER A 49 21.53 16.12 17.64
N THR A 50 20.50 16.97 17.59
CA THR A 50 20.29 18.08 18.55
C THR A 50 18.84 18.31 19.00
N THR A 51 17.91 17.36 18.84
CA THR A 51 16.48 17.57 19.19
C THR A 51 16.08 16.97 20.54
N PHE A 52 15.13 17.63 21.23
CA PHE A 52 14.48 17.14 22.45
C PHE A 52 13.49 15.99 22.19
N ARG A 53 13.00 15.84 20.93
CA ARG A 53 12.28 14.64 20.49
C ARG A 53 13.30 13.55 20.13
N PRO A 54 13.08 12.28 20.53
CA PRO A 54 14.03 11.20 20.27
C PRO A 54 14.22 10.94 18.77
N PHE A 55 13.18 11.13 17.95
CA PHE A 55 13.23 10.98 16.50
C PHE A 55 12.45 12.11 15.79
N ASP A 56 12.90 12.48 14.60
CA ASP A 56 12.22 13.43 13.73
C ASP A 56 11.06 12.79 12.98
N GLY A 57 11.18 11.50 12.66
CA GLY A 57 10.12 10.73 12.00
C GLY A 57 10.42 9.23 11.95
N SER A 58 9.44 8.45 11.52
CA SER A 58 9.52 6.99 11.46
C SER A 58 8.75 6.39 10.28
N VAL A 59 9.17 5.19 9.85
CA VAL A 59 8.44 4.33 8.91
C VAL A 59 8.27 2.96 9.54
N GLU A 60 7.06 2.44 9.54
CA GLU A 60 6.78 1.08 9.99
C GLU A 60 7.23 0.07 8.95
N ILE A 61 8.09 -0.88 9.34
CA ILE A 61 8.63 -1.88 8.39
C ILE A 61 7.51 -2.73 7.79
N ARG A 62 6.42 -2.97 8.53
CA ARG A 62 5.23 -3.71 8.04
C ARG A 62 4.49 -2.99 6.89
N GLU A 63 4.66 -1.68 6.77
CA GLU A 63 4.01 -0.88 5.72
C GLU A 63 4.85 -0.76 4.45
N VAL A 64 6.13 -1.17 4.50
CA VAL A 64 7.02 -1.14 3.35
C VAL A 64 6.51 -2.09 2.28
N LYS A 65 6.30 -1.55 1.07
CA LYS A 65 5.85 -2.30 -0.11
C LYS A 65 6.98 -2.58 -1.08
N GLU A 66 7.96 -1.67 -1.16
CA GLU A 66 9.07 -1.80 -2.10
C GLU A 66 10.32 -1.05 -1.62
N ILE A 67 11.49 -1.62 -1.95
CA ILE A 67 12.81 -1.01 -1.72
C ILE A 67 13.62 -1.11 -3.02
N LYS A 68 13.84 0.04 -3.67
CA LYS A 68 14.59 0.16 -4.93
C LYS A 68 15.91 0.89 -4.73
N VAL A 69 16.96 0.38 -5.37
CA VAL A 69 18.23 1.10 -5.52
C VAL A 69 18.07 2.14 -6.64
N GLY A 70 18.67 3.30 -6.46
CA GLY A 70 18.60 4.43 -7.39
C GLY A 70 17.77 5.59 -6.87
N LYS A 71 17.39 6.47 -7.80
CA LYS A 71 16.80 7.79 -7.52
C LYS A 71 15.38 7.94 -8.07
N GLN A 72 14.68 6.82 -8.25
CA GLN A 72 13.37 6.78 -8.89
C GLN A 72 12.28 7.21 -7.90
N SER A 73 12.26 8.48 -7.53
CA SER A 73 11.22 9.08 -6.71
C SER A 73 11.06 10.58 -6.97
N LYS A 74 9.88 11.10 -6.66
CA LYS A 74 9.58 12.54 -6.74
C LYS A 74 10.50 13.38 -5.85
N ASP A 75 10.93 12.83 -4.72
CA ASP A 75 11.85 13.50 -3.80
C ASP A 75 13.17 13.87 -4.51
N PHE A 76 13.71 12.97 -5.33
CA PHE A 76 14.91 13.23 -6.11
C PHE A 76 14.64 14.13 -7.32
N GLU A 77 13.52 13.91 -8.02
CA GLU A 77 13.12 14.74 -9.17
C GLU A 77 12.92 16.20 -8.81
N LYS A 78 12.45 16.48 -7.58
CA LYS A 78 12.27 17.82 -7.06
C LYS A 78 13.58 18.59 -6.88
N TRP A 79 14.67 17.88 -6.60
CA TRP A 79 15.99 18.45 -6.32
C TRP A 79 17.04 17.95 -7.33
N PRO A 80 16.88 18.25 -8.64
CA PRO A 80 17.69 17.64 -9.69
C PRO A 80 19.18 17.97 -9.56
N GLU A 81 19.52 19.18 -9.13
CA GLU A 81 20.91 19.61 -8.96
C GLU A 81 21.61 18.92 -7.79
N ASP A 82 20.90 18.61 -6.70
CA ASP A 82 21.46 17.85 -5.58
C ASP A 82 21.46 16.35 -5.89
N ALA A 83 20.42 15.85 -6.57
CA ALA A 83 20.33 14.47 -7.00
C ALA A 83 21.43 14.10 -8.02
N LYS A 84 21.82 15.00 -8.92
CA LYS A 84 22.94 14.79 -9.87
C LYS A 84 24.29 14.57 -9.19
N LYS A 85 24.51 15.16 -8.01
CA LYS A 85 25.77 15.03 -7.26
C LYS A 85 25.92 13.66 -6.58
N MET A 86 24.82 12.95 -6.38
CA MET A 86 24.82 11.63 -5.77
C MET A 86 25.02 10.55 -6.85
N GLU A 87 25.67 9.45 -6.53
CA GLU A 87 25.75 8.30 -7.43
C GLU A 87 24.49 7.43 -7.28
N ASN A 88 23.96 6.86 -8.38
CA ASN A 88 22.74 6.04 -8.32
C ASN A 88 22.86 4.86 -7.34
N LEU A 89 24.04 4.22 -7.26
CA LEU A 89 24.29 3.07 -6.39
C LEU A 89 24.39 3.44 -4.90
N ARG A 90 24.51 4.73 -4.58
CA ARG A 90 24.46 5.24 -3.19
C ARG A 90 23.05 5.63 -2.75
N CYS A 91 22.09 5.59 -3.67
CA CYS A 91 20.71 6.00 -3.40
C CYS A 91 19.78 4.80 -3.30
N PHE A 92 18.78 4.90 -2.46
CA PHE A 92 17.65 3.99 -2.44
C PHE A 92 16.36 4.70 -2.05
N VAL A 93 15.23 4.14 -2.49
CA VAL A 93 13.89 4.63 -2.23
C VAL A 93 13.08 3.52 -1.57
N ILE A 94 12.44 3.84 -0.46
CA ILE A 94 11.47 2.98 0.22
C ILE A 94 10.07 3.53 -0.07
N SER A 95 9.22 2.71 -0.68
CA SER A 95 7.80 3.03 -0.86
C SER A 95 6.97 2.28 0.19
N TYR A 96 6.16 3.01 0.95
CA TYR A 96 5.43 2.46 2.10
C TYR A 96 4.04 3.08 2.25
N GLY A 97 3.17 2.40 2.99
CA GLY A 97 1.80 2.82 3.30
C GLY A 97 0.74 1.79 2.91
N SER A 98 -0.49 2.04 3.33
CA SER A 98 -1.66 1.20 3.06
C SER A 98 -2.47 1.66 1.85
N GLU A 99 -2.38 2.94 1.47
CA GLU A 99 -3.17 3.54 0.39
C GLU A 99 -2.65 3.18 -1.01
N PHE A 100 -3.42 3.56 -2.04
CA PHE A 100 -3.00 3.39 -3.44
C PHE A 100 -1.76 4.24 -3.76
N ARG A 101 -1.78 5.51 -3.34
CA ARG A 101 -0.64 6.43 -3.38
C ARG A 101 0.28 6.14 -2.19
N LEU A 102 1.43 5.56 -2.45
CA LEU A 102 2.42 5.25 -1.42
C LEU A 102 3.24 6.50 -1.06
N LYS A 103 3.59 6.63 0.23
CA LYS A 103 4.60 7.57 0.70
C LYS A 103 5.99 7.08 0.28
N THR A 104 6.95 7.99 0.14
CA THR A 104 8.35 7.67 -0.19
C THR A 104 9.32 8.14 0.88
N LEU A 105 10.32 7.31 1.17
CA LEU A 105 11.50 7.66 1.95
C LEU A 105 12.72 7.51 1.04
N SER A 106 13.22 8.66 0.56
CA SER A 106 14.30 8.73 -0.42
C SER A 106 15.63 9.11 0.23
N ILE A 107 16.60 8.20 0.13
CA ILE A 107 17.85 8.26 0.89
C ILE A 107 19.06 8.20 -0.03
N SER A 108 20.09 9.00 0.28
CA SER A 108 21.45 8.82 -0.22
C SER A 108 22.39 8.50 0.94
N ALA A 109 23.01 7.32 0.89
CA ALA A 109 24.06 6.90 1.82
C ALA A 109 25.40 7.59 1.50
N LEU A 110 26.40 7.48 2.39
CA LEU A 110 27.72 8.07 2.17
C LEU A 110 28.55 7.24 1.18
N SER A 111 28.33 5.93 1.14
CA SER A 111 28.99 4.99 0.24
C SER A 111 28.02 3.98 -0.36
N GLU A 112 28.43 3.36 -1.47
CA GLU A 112 27.69 2.26 -2.10
C GLU A 112 27.54 1.08 -1.15
N LYS A 113 28.61 0.72 -0.42
CA LYS A 113 28.58 -0.35 0.58
C LYS A 113 27.53 -0.11 1.67
N GLU A 114 27.38 1.12 2.16
CA GLU A 114 26.31 1.43 3.13
C GLU A 114 24.92 1.28 2.51
N CYS A 115 24.72 1.75 1.27
CA CYS A 115 23.47 1.57 0.54
C CYS A 115 23.12 0.08 0.40
N GLU A 116 24.08 -0.76 0.01
CA GLU A 116 23.90 -2.21 -0.10
C GLU A 116 23.51 -2.85 1.24
N LEU A 117 24.17 -2.46 2.34
CA LEU A 117 23.85 -2.95 3.69
C LEU A 117 22.43 -2.57 4.11
N TRP A 118 22.02 -1.33 3.88
CA TRP A 118 20.65 -0.86 4.15
C TRP A 118 19.63 -1.66 3.35
N VAL A 119 19.82 -1.78 2.04
CA VAL A 119 18.87 -2.47 1.16
C VAL A 119 18.79 -3.97 1.51
N LYS A 120 19.92 -4.63 1.76
CA LYS A 120 19.97 -6.04 2.18
C LYS A 120 19.29 -6.25 3.53
N GLY A 121 19.63 -5.45 4.53
CA GLY A 121 19.07 -5.54 5.87
C GLY A 121 17.57 -5.23 5.89
N LEU A 122 17.13 -4.17 5.22
CA LEU A 122 15.70 -3.80 5.15
C LEU A 122 14.88 -4.86 4.44
N ARG A 123 15.33 -5.41 3.31
CA ARG A 123 14.61 -6.50 2.62
C ARG A 123 14.42 -7.72 3.52
N HIS A 124 15.45 -8.08 4.27
CA HIS A 124 15.36 -9.16 5.26
C HIS A 124 14.36 -8.82 6.37
N LEU A 125 14.47 -7.63 6.97
CA LEU A 125 13.58 -7.18 8.05
C LEU A 125 12.11 -7.07 7.61
N VAL A 126 11.83 -6.66 6.38
CA VAL A 126 10.48 -6.63 5.81
C VAL A 126 9.90 -8.04 5.75
N GLN A 127 10.64 -8.99 5.18
CA GLN A 127 10.19 -10.37 5.07
C GLN A 127 9.98 -11.01 6.45
N ASP A 128 10.91 -10.80 7.37
CA ASP A 128 10.84 -11.28 8.75
C ASP A 128 9.65 -10.65 9.52
N THR A 129 9.36 -9.37 9.27
CA THR A 129 8.23 -8.68 9.91
C THR A 129 6.89 -9.22 9.42
N ILE A 130 6.75 -9.51 8.12
CA ILE A 130 5.53 -10.08 7.54
C ILE A 130 5.30 -11.53 8.03
N ASN A 131 6.39 -12.28 8.17
CA ASN A 131 6.34 -13.70 8.57
C ASN A 131 6.24 -13.90 10.08
N ALA A 132 6.47 -12.87 10.89
CA ALA A 132 6.46 -12.95 12.35
C ALA A 132 5.16 -13.59 12.88
N PRO A 133 5.26 -14.40 13.96
CA PRO A 133 4.09 -14.98 14.60
C PRO A 133 3.22 -13.89 15.22
N TYR A 134 1.92 -14.18 15.35
CA TYR A 134 0.94 -13.20 15.82
C TYR A 134 1.27 -12.62 17.20
N PRO A 135 1.68 -13.41 18.22
CA PRO A 135 2.05 -12.86 19.53
C PRO A 135 3.17 -11.82 19.45
N LEU A 136 4.19 -12.07 18.63
CA LEU A 136 5.29 -11.13 18.43
C LEU A 136 4.84 -9.84 17.72
N GLN A 137 3.87 -9.92 16.82
CA GLN A 137 3.28 -8.73 16.19
C GLN A 137 2.50 -7.88 17.21
N VAL A 138 1.73 -8.53 18.09
CA VAL A 138 1.01 -7.86 19.19
C VAL A 138 2.00 -7.22 20.15
N GLU A 139 3.05 -7.93 20.58
CA GLU A 139 4.09 -7.37 21.45
C GLU A 139 4.76 -6.15 20.81
N ARG A 140 5.15 -6.21 19.52
CA ARG A 140 5.74 -5.08 18.80
C ARG A 140 4.81 -3.86 18.75
N TRP A 141 3.52 -4.10 18.58
CA TRP A 141 2.51 -3.03 18.60
C TRP A 141 2.37 -2.44 20.02
N LEU A 142 2.30 -3.28 21.05
CA LEU A 142 2.24 -2.83 22.45
C LEU A 142 3.49 -2.05 22.84
N ARG A 143 4.69 -2.50 22.47
CA ARG A 143 5.96 -1.79 22.66
C ARG A 143 5.90 -0.39 22.07
N LYS A 144 5.44 -0.30 20.81
CA LYS A 144 5.31 0.99 20.11
C LYS A 144 4.38 1.93 20.86
N GLU A 145 3.19 1.48 21.23
CA GLU A 145 2.22 2.33 21.95
C GLU A 145 2.72 2.70 23.34
N PHE A 146 3.43 1.80 24.02
CA PHE A 146 4.10 2.08 25.29
C PHE A 146 5.14 3.20 25.13
N TYR A 147 6.02 3.15 24.13
CA TYR A 147 7.03 4.19 23.89
C TYR A 147 6.44 5.55 23.52
N ILE A 148 5.23 5.59 22.96
CA ILE A 148 4.53 6.86 22.71
C ILE A 148 4.02 7.47 24.02
N MET A 149 3.67 6.64 25.00
CA MET A 149 3.14 7.06 26.29
C MET A 149 4.20 7.25 27.38
N GLU A 150 5.34 6.55 27.29
CA GLU A 150 6.29 6.44 28.38
C GLU A 150 6.88 7.78 28.80
N SER A 151 7.06 7.94 30.11
CA SER A 151 7.80 9.06 30.66
C SER A 151 9.32 8.81 30.61
N SER A 152 10.11 9.80 31.01
CA SER A 152 11.56 9.64 31.18
C SER A 152 11.97 8.59 32.23
N ARG A 153 11.01 8.04 32.98
CA ARG A 153 11.20 6.95 33.95
C ARG A 153 10.89 5.57 33.38
N GLU A 154 10.60 5.45 32.08
CA GLU A 154 10.21 4.19 31.42
C GLU A 154 8.91 3.60 32.02
N THR A 155 8.01 4.48 32.46
CA THR A 155 6.72 4.13 33.05
C THR A 155 5.58 4.97 32.46
N ILE A 156 4.36 4.42 32.56
CA ILE A 156 3.11 5.08 32.15
C ILE A 156 2.16 5.26 33.33
N THR A 157 1.34 6.31 33.29
CA THR A 157 0.35 6.60 34.33
C THR A 157 -1.08 6.29 33.85
N MET A 158 -2.03 6.30 34.79
CA MET A 158 -3.46 6.27 34.50
C MET A 158 -3.91 7.35 33.51
N LYS A 159 -3.28 8.53 33.54
CA LYS A 159 -3.61 9.63 32.63
C LYS A 159 -3.23 9.28 31.19
N ASP A 160 -2.08 8.65 31.02
CA ASP A 160 -1.55 8.27 29.71
C ASP A 160 -2.41 7.17 29.08
N ILE A 161 -2.80 6.16 29.87
CA ILE A 161 -3.71 5.10 29.43
C ILE A 161 -5.08 5.67 29.03
N LYS A 162 -5.63 6.60 29.81
CA LYS A 162 -6.89 7.27 29.44
C LYS A 162 -6.82 8.03 28.13
N ALA A 163 -5.66 8.62 27.81
CA ALA A 163 -5.43 9.29 26.53
C ALA A 163 -5.23 8.29 25.39
N PHE A 164 -4.69 7.10 25.68
CA PHE A 164 -4.46 6.02 24.73
C PHE A 164 -5.73 5.29 24.30
N LEU A 165 -6.65 4.98 25.23
CA LEU A 165 -7.83 4.16 24.93
C LEU A 165 -8.69 4.67 23.76
N PRO A 166 -8.98 5.99 23.61
CA PRO A 166 -9.69 6.50 22.45
C PRO A 166 -8.94 6.31 21.13
N ARG A 167 -7.59 6.36 21.13
CA ARG A 167 -6.75 6.16 19.93
C ARG A 167 -6.87 4.73 19.39
N ILE A 168 -7.19 3.77 20.25
CA ILE A 168 -7.41 2.36 19.88
C ILE A 168 -8.89 1.98 19.83
N ASN A 169 -9.79 2.98 19.79
CA ASN A 169 -11.25 2.78 19.78
C ASN A 169 -11.79 1.96 20.97
N CYS A 170 -11.11 1.96 22.11
CA CYS A 170 -11.55 1.26 23.32
C CYS A 170 -12.36 2.20 24.22
N LYS A 171 -13.58 1.80 24.57
CA LYS A 171 -14.46 2.54 25.50
C LYS A 171 -14.62 1.74 26.79
N ILE A 172 -14.21 2.32 27.90
CA ILE A 172 -14.33 1.73 29.23
C ILE A 172 -14.71 2.79 30.26
N ALA A 173 -15.55 2.41 31.23
CA ALA A 173 -15.87 3.29 32.35
C ALA A 173 -14.61 3.59 33.17
N THR A 174 -14.43 4.87 33.56
CA THR A 174 -13.25 5.30 34.33
C THR A 174 -13.12 4.55 35.67
N SER A 175 -14.24 4.16 36.30
CA SER A 175 -14.23 3.34 37.51
C SER A 175 -13.58 1.98 37.26
N ARG A 176 -14.04 1.26 36.23
CA ARG A 176 -13.51 -0.06 35.87
C ARG A 176 -12.04 -0.01 35.46
N LEU A 177 -11.64 0.99 34.67
CA LEU A 177 -10.22 1.19 34.33
C LEU A 177 -9.35 1.38 35.58
N ARG A 178 -9.85 2.12 36.57
CA ARG A 178 -9.14 2.34 37.84
C ARG A 178 -8.98 1.06 38.65
N GLU A 179 -10.00 0.20 38.66
CA GLU A 179 -9.91 -1.13 39.29
C GLU A 179 -8.84 -1.98 38.61
N LEU A 180 -8.92 -2.14 37.29
CA LEU A 180 -7.96 -2.94 36.52
C LEU A 180 -6.52 -2.44 36.69
N PHE A 181 -6.31 -1.13 36.68
CA PHE A 181 -4.97 -0.57 36.90
C PHE A 181 -4.44 -0.88 38.30
N LYS A 182 -5.29 -0.81 39.34
CA LYS A 182 -4.89 -1.17 40.71
C LYS A 182 -4.60 -2.65 40.89
N GLU A 183 -5.33 -3.52 40.18
CA GLU A 183 -5.05 -4.96 40.18
C GLU A 183 -3.65 -5.26 39.62
N VAL A 184 -3.20 -4.47 38.64
CA VAL A 184 -1.91 -4.65 37.97
C VAL A 184 -0.77 -3.92 38.70
N ASP A 185 -1.01 -2.73 39.26
CA ASP A 185 -0.05 -1.98 40.07
C ASP A 185 0.17 -2.61 41.46
N THR A 186 0.72 -3.83 41.48
CA THR A 186 0.96 -4.62 42.68
C THR A 186 1.86 -3.91 43.70
N LYS A 187 2.67 -2.95 43.24
CA LYS A 187 3.61 -2.18 44.06
C LYS A 187 3.06 -0.81 44.50
N ASN A 188 1.81 -0.48 44.15
CA ASN A 188 1.14 0.79 44.46
C ASN A 188 1.98 2.04 44.08
N ARG A 189 2.66 1.98 42.92
CA ARG A 189 3.51 3.06 42.43
C ARG A 189 2.72 4.17 41.74
N ASN A 190 1.45 3.92 41.41
CA ASN A 190 0.62 4.72 40.51
C ASN A 190 1.18 4.87 39.09
N GLU A 191 2.13 4.01 38.73
CA GLU A 191 2.86 3.97 37.48
C GLU A 191 3.09 2.51 37.08
N LEU A 192 2.96 2.18 35.79
CA LEU A 192 3.17 0.83 35.26
C LEU A 192 4.39 0.79 34.34
N GLY A 193 5.19 -0.27 34.48
CA GLY A 193 6.21 -0.62 33.48
C GLY A 193 5.60 -1.37 32.29
N PHE A 194 6.44 -1.76 31.33
CA PHE A 194 5.99 -2.44 30.11
C PHE A 194 5.29 -3.79 30.39
N ASP A 195 5.85 -4.62 31.25
CA ASP A 195 5.27 -5.94 31.57
C ASP A 195 3.89 -5.81 32.22
N ASP A 196 3.75 -4.85 33.15
CA ASP A 196 2.47 -4.52 33.79
C ASP A 196 1.46 -4.00 32.74
N PHE A 197 1.90 -3.17 31.79
CA PHE A 197 1.05 -2.68 30.70
C PHE A 197 0.51 -3.81 29.82
N ILE A 198 1.30 -4.85 29.51
CA ILE A 198 0.83 -6.03 28.77
C ILE A 198 -0.31 -6.73 29.54
N ILE A 199 -0.13 -6.94 30.85
CA ILE A 199 -1.16 -7.57 31.70
C ILE A 199 -2.44 -6.74 31.70
N LEU A 200 -2.31 -5.41 31.82
CA LEU A 200 -3.45 -4.50 31.76
C LEU A 200 -4.15 -4.57 30.39
N TYR A 201 -3.39 -4.58 29.29
CA TYR A 201 -3.92 -4.72 27.94
C TYR A 201 -4.77 -5.98 27.81
N HIS A 202 -4.23 -7.14 28.20
CA HIS A 202 -4.98 -8.40 28.18
C HIS A 202 -6.26 -8.29 29.00
N LYS A 203 -6.22 -7.76 30.22
CA LYS A 203 -7.42 -7.54 31.05
C LYS A 203 -8.46 -6.59 30.41
N LEU A 204 -8.03 -5.68 29.54
CA LEU A 204 -8.93 -4.76 28.83
C LEU A 204 -9.59 -5.42 27.61
N ILE A 205 -8.85 -6.26 26.86
CA ILE A 205 -9.40 -6.97 25.69
C ILE A 205 -10.24 -8.19 26.09
N PHE A 206 -9.96 -8.81 27.24
CA PHE A 206 -10.77 -9.85 27.84
C PHE A 206 -12.02 -9.26 28.49
N ASP A 207 -12.95 -8.78 27.65
CA ASP A 207 -14.26 -8.37 28.13
C ASP A 207 -15.00 -9.59 28.71
N GLN A 208 -15.35 -9.50 29.98
CA GLN A 208 -16.14 -10.50 30.71
C GLN A 208 -17.57 -10.63 30.15
N ASN A 209 -18.02 -9.68 29.32
CA ASN A 209 -19.32 -9.73 28.66
C ASN A 209 -19.36 -10.67 27.44
N VAL A 210 -18.20 -11.06 26.89
CA VAL A 210 -18.14 -12.11 25.88
C VAL A 210 -18.27 -13.45 26.60
N LYS A 211 -19.21 -14.30 26.16
CA LYS A 211 -19.43 -15.64 26.74
C LYS A 211 -18.28 -16.59 26.36
N TRP A 212 -17.12 -16.40 26.99
CA TRP A 212 -15.99 -17.33 26.94
C TRP A 212 -16.31 -18.69 27.56
N ASN A 213 -17.47 -18.85 28.21
CA ASN A 213 -17.90 -20.07 28.91
C ASN A 213 -17.78 -21.34 28.05
N LYS A 214 -18.02 -21.25 26.73
CA LYS A 214 -17.83 -22.40 25.83
C LYS A 214 -16.35 -22.78 25.70
N LEU A 215 -15.48 -21.77 25.64
CA LEU A 215 -14.03 -21.94 25.53
C LEU A 215 -13.38 -22.35 26.86
N SER A 216 -13.99 -22.01 28.00
CA SER A 216 -13.56 -22.51 29.32
C SER A 216 -13.57 -24.04 29.43
N SER A 217 -14.39 -24.73 28.64
CA SER A 217 -14.40 -26.21 28.60
C SER A 217 -13.09 -26.81 28.04
N TYR A 218 -12.33 -26.03 27.28
CA TYR A 218 -11.02 -26.39 26.74
C TYR A 218 -9.86 -25.83 27.59
N CYS A 219 -10.12 -25.36 28.81
CA CYS A 219 -9.10 -24.86 29.74
C CYS A 219 -9.48 -25.30 31.17
N GLN A 220 -9.36 -26.61 31.46
CA GLN A 220 -9.83 -27.18 32.72
C GLN A 220 -9.13 -26.61 33.95
N THR A 221 -7.84 -26.28 33.82
CA THR A 221 -7.03 -25.68 34.89
C THR A 221 -7.34 -24.20 35.11
N GLY A 222 -8.03 -23.56 34.17
CA GLY A 222 -8.25 -22.12 34.12
C GLY A 222 -7.00 -21.29 33.79
N GLN A 223 -5.84 -21.94 33.56
CA GLN A 223 -4.57 -21.27 33.28
C GLN A 223 -4.01 -21.64 31.91
N THR A 224 -4.08 -22.93 31.55
CA THR A 224 -3.47 -23.47 30.33
C THR A 224 -4.45 -24.34 29.56
N VAL A 225 -4.31 -24.28 28.24
CA VAL A 225 -4.93 -25.17 27.26
C VAL A 225 -3.85 -26.15 26.81
N THR A 226 -4.00 -27.40 27.24
CA THR A 226 -3.10 -28.51 26.89
C THR A 226 -3.20 -28.86 25.41
N LEU A 227 -2.23 -29.64 24.91
CA LEU A 227 -2.25 -30.15 23.54
C LEU A 227 -3.55 -30.92 23.23
N GLN A 228 -3.99 -31.77 24.16
CA GLN A 228 -5.23 -32.56 24.02
C GLN A 228 -6.49 -31.67 24.00
N GLU A 229 -6.56 -30.65 24.85
CA GLU A 229 -7.68 -29.71 24.86
C GLU A 229 -7.74 -28.90 23.56
N PHE A 230 -6.59 -28.45 23.07
CA PHE A 230 -6.51 -27.74 21.79
C PHE A 230 -6.88 -28.65 20.60
N GLN A 231 -6.43 -29.91 20.62
CA GLN A 231 -6.85 -30.92 19.64
C GLN A 231 -8.37 -31.09 19.62
N ASN A 232 -8.99 -31.26 20.79
CA ASN A 232 -10.44 -31.42 20.91
C ASN A 232 -11.17 -30.20 20.36
N PHE A 233 -10.65 -29.00 20.62
CA PHE A 233 -11.18 -27.75 20.07
C PHE A 233 -11.09 -27.71 18.53
N LEU A 234 -9.95 -28.08 17.94
CA LEU A 234 -9.77 -28.10 16.48
C LEU A 234 -10.75 -29.06 15.81
N ILE A 235 -10.91 -30.27 16.34
CA ILE A 235 -11.82 -31.29 15.79
C ILE A 235 -13.29 -30.88 15.96
N THR A 236 -13.66 -30.44 17.17
CA THR A 236 -15.08 -30.28 17.54
C THR A 236 -15.64 -28.94 17.09
N GLU A 237 -14.87 -27.86 17.24
CA GLU A 237 -15.34 -26.49 17.00
C GLU A 237 -14.89 -25.96 15.64
N GLN A 238 -13.62 -26.16 15.27
CA GLN A 238 -13.08 -25.65 14.01
C GLN A 238 -13.31 -26.60 12.82
N GLN A 239 -13.51 -27.89 13.10
CA GLN A 239 -13.52 -28.95 12.08
C GLN A 239 -12.25 -28.90 11.22
N ASP A 240 -11.12 -28.62 11.87
CA ASP A 240 -9.82 -28.48 11.23
C ASP A 240 -9.11 -29.85 11.17
N ASP A 241 -8.68 -30.25 9.98
CA ASP A 241 -7.95 -31.50 9.73
C ASP A 241 -6.65 -31.59 10.54
N LEU A 242 -6.05 -30.45 10.92
CA LEU A 242 -4.90 -30.39 11.82
C LEU A 242 -5.17 -31.14 13.13
N GLY A 243 -6.41 -31.13 13.61
CA GLY A 243 -6.85 -31.85 14.80
C GLY A 243 -6.60 -33.37 14.74
N ASN A 244 -6.49 -33.95 13.55
CA ASN A 244 -6.36 -35.39 13.37
C ASN A 244 -4.92 -35.90 13.57
N ASN A 245 -3.93 -35.03 13.73
CA ASN A 245 -2.52 -35.41 13.84
C ASN A 245 -1.81 -34.67 14.99
N GLU A 246 -1.60 -35.39 16.09
CA GLU A 246 -0.98 -34.86 17.32
C GLU A 246 0.42 -34.25 17.08
N LEU A 247 1.23 -34.86 16.20
CA LEU A 247 2.57 -34.37 15.88
C LEU A 247 2.52 -33.04 15.12
N GLU A 248 1.52 -32.84 14.26
CA GLU A 248 1.33 -31.58 13.54
C GLU A 248 0.79 -30.49 14.44
N ILE A 249 -0.10 -30.81 15.37
CA ILE A 249 -0.56 -29.88 16.42
C ILE A 249 0.61 -29.42 17.28
N SER A 250 1.44 -30.38 17.74
CA SER A 250 2.62 -30.07 18.54
C SER A 250 3.56 -29.11 17.81
N ARG A 251 3.83 -29.38 16.52
CA ARG A 251 4.64 -28.50 15.66
C ARG A 251 4.00 -27.13 15.50
N PHE A 252 2.68 -27.08 15.24
CA PHE A 252 1.94 -25.84 15.06
C PHE A 252 2.05 -24.93 16.29
N ILE A 253 1.82 -25.45 17.50
CA ILE A 253 1.89 -24.65 18.73
C ILE A 253 3.31 -24.08 18.91
N ARG A 254 4.34 -24.90 18.69
CA ARG A 254 5.75 -24.47 18.80
C ARG A 254 6.09 -23.38 17.78
N GLU A 255 5.67 -23.54 16.53
CA GLU A 255 5.88 -22.55 15.47
C GLU A 255 5.10 -21.25 15.71
N TYR A 256 3.91 -21.34 16.32
CA TYR A 256 3.09 -20.18 16.66
C TYR A 256 3.68 -19.39 17.84
N LEU A 257 4.15 -20.07 18.87
CA LEU A 257 4.69 -19.42 20.08
C LEU A 257 6.15 -18.97 19.91
N GLN A 258 6.97 -19.73 19.18
CA GLN A 258 8.41 -19.51 19.02
C GLN A 258 9.14 -19.23 20.34
N ASP A 259 8.79 -19.97 21.39
CA ASP A 259 9.37 -19.84 22.74
C ASP A 259 10.38 -20.97 22.99
N PRO A 260 11.70 -20.71 22.91
CA PRO A 260 12.71 -21.75 23.10
C PRO A 260 12.72 -22.36 24.51
N GLN A 261 12.21 -21.65 25.52
CA GLN A 261 12.21 -22.15 26.90
C GLN A 261 11.15 -23.22 27.11
N ARG A 262 10.02 -23.13 26.40
CA ARG A 262 8.93 -24.11 26.44
C ARG A 262 9.08 -25.23 25.42
N ASP A 263 10.11 -25.18 24.57
CA ASP A 263 10.30 -26.13 23.47
C ASP A 263 10.75 -27.54 23.92
N ILE A 264 11.06 -27.73 25.21
CA ILE A 264 11.54 -29.03 25.74
C ILE A 264 10.39 -29.87 26.31
N GLN A 265 9.25 -29.26 26.64
CA GLN A 265 8.09 -29.93 27.24
C GLN A 265 6.99 -30.16 26.20
N GLU A 266 5.91 -30.84 26.58
CA GLU A 266 4.70 -30.89 25.77
C GLU A 266 4.14 -29.47 25.59
N PRO A 267 3.84 -29.03 24.36
CA PRO A 267 3.48 -27.64 24.12
C PRO A 267 2.04 -27.38 24.55
N TYR A 268 1.80 -26.18 25.07
CA TYR A 268 0.50 -25.73 25.56
C TYR A 268 0.34 -24.24 25.27
N PHE A 269 -0.91 -23.77 25.23
CA PHE A 269 -1.20 -22.35 25.29
C PHE A 269 -1.52 -21.94 26.73
N THR A 270 -1.05 -20.78 27.17
CA THR A 270 -1.75 -20.08 28.24
C THR A 270 -3.14 -19.68 27.76
N PHE A 271 -4.09 -19.45 28.68
CA PHE A 271 -5.43 -19.06 28.27
C PHE A 271 -5.43 -17.77 27.41
N SER A 272 -4.57 -16.80 27.71
CA SER A 272 -4.43 -15.60 26.87
C SER A 272 -3.90 -15.91 25.47
N GLU A 273 -2.88 -16.76 25.35
CA GLU A 273 -2.33 -17.16 24.04
C GLU A 273 -3.35 -17.95 23.20
N PHE A 274 -4.20 -18.76 23.84
CA PHE A 274 -5.28 -19.45 23.15
C PHE A 274 -6.29 -18.47 22.57
N ILE A 275 -6.66 -17.42 23.30
CA ILE A 275 -7.55 -16.41 22.75
C ILE A 275 -6.87 -15.56 21.68
N ASP A 276 -5.59 -15.22 21.84
CA ASP A 276 -4.82 -14.56 20.78
C ASP A 276 -4.81 -15.42 19.50
N PHE A 277 -4.69 -16.74 19.63
CA PHE A 277 -4.81 -17.67 18.51
C PHE A 277 -6.17 -17.54 17.80
N LEU A 278 -7.29 -17.42 18.53
CA LEU A 278 -8.63 -17.30 17.93
C LEU A 278 -8.76 -16.09 16.99
N PHE A 279 -8.05 -14.99 17.28
CA PHE A 279 -8.05 -13.77 16.47
C PHE A 279 -6.84 -13.67 15.52
N SER A 280 -5.96 -14.66 15.54
CA SER A 280 -4.76 -14.70 14.70
C SER A 280 -5.09 -15.08 13.25
N LYS A 281 -4.15 -14.80 12.34
CA LYS A 281 -4.23 -15.23 10.93
C LYS A 281 -4.29 -16.76 10.77
N GLN A 282 -3.80 -17.51 11.76
CA GLN A 282 -3.81 -18.97 11.77
C GLN A 282 -5.21 -19.55 12.02
N ASN A 283 -6.10 -18.80 12.66
CA ASN A 283 -7.52 -19.14 12.83
C ASN A 283 -8.44 -18.31 11.90
N GLY A 284 -7.90 -17.90 10.74
CA GLY A 284 -8.64 -17.09 9.78
C GLY A 284 -9.76 -17.86 9.09
N ILE A 285 -10.89 -17.18 8.83
CA ILE A 285 -12.02 -17.77 8.08
C ILE A 285 -11.65 -18.19 6.64
N TRP A 286 -10.56 -17.62 6.09
CA TRP A 286 -10.12 -17.88 4.73
C TRP A 286 -9.28 -19.17 4.66
N ASN A 287 -9.71 -20.11 3.81
CA ASN A 287 -8.93 -21.30 3.53
C ASN A 287 -7.74 -20.97 2.62
N GLN A 288 -6.53 -21.09 3.17
CA GLN A 288 -5.27 -20.72 2.49
C GLN A 288 -5.01 -21.51 1.20
N LYS A 289 -5.66 -22.65 0.96
CA LYS A 289 -5.56 -23.39 -0.32
C LYS A 289 -5.97 -22.54 -1.53
N PHE A 290 -6.86 -21.57 -1.32
CA PHE A 290 -7.33 -20.64 -2.35
C PHE A 290 -6.40 -19.43 -2.55
N ASN A 291 -5.26 -19.36 -1.86
CA ASN A 291 -4.19 -18.41 -2.18
C ASN A 291 -3.51 -18.74 -3.53
N GLN A 292 -3.66 -19.99 -4.00
CA GLN A 292 -3.20 -20.42 -5.30
C GLN A 292 -4.37 -20.54 -6.27
N VAL A 293 -4.08 -20.42 -7.57
CA VAL A 293 -5.08 -20.58 -8.62
C VAL A 293 -5.63 -22.00 -8.60
N SER A 294 -6.94 -22.10 -8.37
CA SER A 294 -7.67 -23.37 -8.19
C SER A 294 -8.77 -23.56 -9.24
N GLN A 295 -9.08 -22.52 -10.01
CA GLN A 295 -9.99 -22.58 -11.13
C GLN A 295 -9.35 -23.35 -12.30
N ASP A 296 -10.18 -24.00 -13.11
CA ASP A 296 -9.73 -24.51 -14.41
C ASP A 296 -9.39 -23.30 -15.30
N MET A 297 -8.13 -23.17 -15.71
CA MET A 297 -7.63 -22.05 -16.53
C MET A 297 -7.55 -22.39 -18.02
N THR A 298 -8.14 -23.51 -18.44
CA THR A 298 -8.14 -24.02 -19.81
C THR A 298 -9.40 -23.69 -20.61
N LEU A 299 -10.42 -23.09 -19.97
CA LEU A 299 -11.63 -22.64 -20.65
C LEU A 299 -11.38 -21.35 -21.46
N PRO A 300 -12.26 -21.00 -22.43
CA PRO A 300 -12.11 -19.78 -23.22
C PRO A 300 -12.10 -18.51 -22.36
N LEU A 301 -11.30 -17.49 -22.75
CA LEU A 301 -11.13 -16.25 -21.97
C LEU A 301 -12.45 -15.56 -21.58
N ALA A 302 -13.50 -15.69 -22.40
CA ALA A 302 -14.83 -15.12 -22.15
C ALA A 302 -15.55 -15.69 -20.91
N TYR A 303 -15.05 -16.78 -20.31
CA TYR A 303 -15.68 -17.46 -19.17
C TYR A 303 -15.19 -16.93 -17.82
N TYR A 304 -14.24 -15.99 -17.82
CA TYR A 304 -13.59 -15.50 -16.60
C TYR A 304 -13.97 -14.05 -16.34
N TRP A 305 -14.17 -13.73 -15.07
CA TRP A 305 -14.06 -12.33 -14.62
C TRP A 305 -12.60 -11.92 -14.63
N ILE A 306 -12.30 -10.83 -15.33
CA ILE A 306 -10.94 -10.31 -15.49
C ILE A 306 -10.86 -9.01 -14.70
N ALA A 307 -10.00 -8.96 -13.69
CA ALA A 307 -9.72 -7.74 -12.94
C ALA A 307 -9.25 -6.64 -13.90
N SER A 308 -9.99 -5.54 -13.96
CA SER A 308 -9.84 -4.50 -14.98
C SER A 308 -9.79 -3.12 -14.33
N SER A 309 -8.96 -2.23 -14.87
CA SER A 309 -8.76 -0.86 -14.40
C SER A 309 -9.12 0.12 -15.51
N HIS A 310 -9.87 1.17 -15.13
CA HIS A 310 -10.23 2.30 -15.99
C HIS A 310 -9.29 3.47 -15.72
N ASN A 311 -8.88 4.19 -16.77
CA ASN A 311 -7.92 5.30 -16.73
C ASN A 311 -6.73 5.02 -15.79
N THR A 312 -6.08 3.87 -15.99
CA THR A 312 -5.09 3.29 -15.07
C THR A 312 -3.95 4.23 -14.71
N TYR A 313 -3.65 5.22 -15.55
CA TYR A 313 -2.59 6.19 -15.31
C TYR A 313 -2.90 7.20 -14.20
N LEU A 314 -4.16 7.43 -13.82
CA LEU A 314 -4.54 8.46 -12.84
C LEU A 314 -4.34 7.98 -11.39
N MET A 315 -3.79 8.87 -10.56
CA MET A 315 -3.58 8.65 -9.13
C MET A 315 -4.71 9.22 -8.25
N GLY A 316 -5.70 9.88 -8.84
CA GLY A 316 -6.81 10.52 -8.14
C GLY A 316 -8.00 10.81 -9.06
N ASP A 317 -8.56 12.03 -8.98
CA ASP A 317 -9.71 12.45 -9.78
C ASP A 317 -9.46 12.48 -11.32
N GLN A 318 -10.55 12.59 -12.08
CA GLN A 318 -10.53 12.58 -13.55
C GLN A 318 -10.12 13.92 -14.18
N ILE A 319 -9.93 14.99 -13.42
CA ILE A 319 -9.83 16.35 -13.96
C ILE A 319 -8.43 16.94 -13.82
N SER A 320 -7.79 16.76 -12.67
CA SER A 320 -6.57 17.46 -12.30
C SER A 320 -5.55 16.61 -11.57
N SER A 321 -5.92 15.36 -11.26
CA SER A 321 -5.00 14.47 -10.60
C SER A 321 -3.78 14.15 -11.45
N GLU A 322 -2.77 13.65 -10.78
CA GLU A 322 -1.53 13.27 -11.41
C GLU A 322 -1.67 11.97 -12.19
N SER A 323 -1.16 11.96 -13.42
CA SER A 323 -0.84 10.73 -14.15
C SER A 323 0.52 10.20 -13.70
N SER A 324 0.62 8.89 -13.42
CA SER A 324 1.86 8.28 -12.94
C SER A 324 2.07 6.86 -13.47
N CYS A 325 3.34 6.52 -13.78
CA CYS A 325 3.73 5.14 -14.03
C CYS A 325 3.47 4.25 -12.80
N GLN A 326 3.51 4.81 -11.58
CA GLN A 326 3.24 4.05 -10.35
C GLN A 326 1.81 3.52 -10.31
N ALA A 327 0.84 4.20 -10.92
CA ALA A 327 -0.54 3.73 -10.98
C ALA A 327 -0.63 2.36 -11.70
N TYR A 328 0.10 2.18 -12.81
CA TYR A 328 0.24 0.91 -13.51
C TYR A 328 0.93 -0.16 -12.65
N VAL A 329 2.02 0.19 -11.95
CA VAL A 329 2.72 -0.74 -11.04
C VAL A 329 1.76 -1.28 -9.99
N ARG A 330 0.96 -0.40 -9.38
CA ARG A 330 -0.01 -0.77 -8.32
C ARG A 330 -1.13 -1.62 -8.87
N ALA A 331 -1.74 -1.25 -10.00
CA ALA A 331 -2.78 -2.04 -10.64
C ALA A 331 -2.29 -3.46 -10.97
N LEU A 332 -1.12 -3.58 -11.61
CA LEU A 332 -0.57 -4.87 -12.00
C LEU A 332 -0.18 -5.72 -10.78
N ARG A 333 0.44 -5.13 -9.75
CA ARG A 333 0.75 -5.84 -8.48
C ARG A 333 -0.49 -6.28 -7.72
N ALA A 334 -1.59 -5.51 -7.79
CA ALA A 334 -2.88 -5.91 -7.24
C ALA A 334 -3.57 -7.03 -8.04
N GLY A 335 -2.93 -7.54 -9.10
CA GLY A 335 -3.46 -8.63 -9.92
C GLY A 335 -4.36 -8.16 -11.07
N CYS A 336 -4.50 -6.85 -11.30
CA CYS A 336 -5.25 -6.33 -12.44
C CYS A 336 -4.65 -6.83 -13.75
N ARG A 337 -5.49 -7.34 -14.67
CA ARG A 337 -5.11 -7.98 -15.94
C ARG A 337 -5.60 -7.21 -17.17
N CYS A 338 -6.44 -6.20 -17.02
CA CYS A 338 -6.81 -5.28 -18.10
C CYS A 338 -6.55 -3.85 -17.64
N ILE A 339 -5.67 -3.13 -18.34
CA ILE A 339 -5.25 -1.77 -17.99
C ILE A 339 -5.40 -0.83 -19.18
N GLU A 340 -5.65 0.44 -18.90
CA GLU A 340 -6.03 1.44 -19.89
C GLU A 340 -4.93 2.48 -20.15
N LEU A 341 -4.75 2.85 -21.42
CA LEU A 341 -3.77 3.81 -21.91
C LEU A 341 -4.43 4.83 -22.85
N ASP A 342 -4.58 6.07 -22.41
CA ASP A 342 -5.10 7.17 -23.23
C ASP A 342 -3.96 7.88 -23.93
N CYS A 343 -3.71 7.51 -25.18
CA CYS A 343 -2.56 7.96 -25.95
C CYS A 343 -2.89 9.23 -26.74
N TRP A 344 -2.06 10.25 -26.57
CA TRP A 344 -2.16 11.55 -27.26
C TRP A 344 -0.81 11.95 -27.84
N ASP A 345 -0.82 12.69 -28.95
CA ASP A 345 0.41 13.18 -29.58
C ASP A 345 1.28 13.99 -28.62
N GLY A 346 2.58 13.67 -28.58
CA GLY A 346 3.58 14.43 -27.82
C GLY A 346 4.49 15.30 -28.71
N PRO A 347 5.19 16.29 -28.12
CA PRO A 347 5.96 17.31 -28.85
C PRO A 347 7.20 16.78 -29.56
N ASP A 348 7.82 15.72 -29.04
CA ASP A 348 9.03 15.10 -29.64
C ASP A 348 8.68 13.98 -30.64
N GLY A 349 7.42 13.98 -31.10
CA GLY A 349 6.87 12.93 -31.95
C GLY A 349 6.75 11.57 -31.24
N MET A 350 6.83 11.51 -29.92
CA MET A 350 6.53 10.34 -29.11
C MET A 350 5.29 10.64 -28.24
N PRO A 351 4.31 9.73 -28.14
CA PRO A 351 3.08 10.00 -27.41
C PRO A 351 3.26 10.25 -25.92
N PHE A 352 2.29 10.98 -25.38
CA PHE A 352 2.01 11.06 -23.96
C PHE A 352 0.76 10.27 -23.59
N ILE A 353 0.64 9.97 -22.30
CA ILE A 353 -0.57 9.42 -21.68
C ILE A 353 -1.08 10.41 -20.64
N PHE A 354 -2.35 10.79 -20.77
CA PHE A 354 -3.09 11.65 -19.85
C PHE A 354 -4.58 11.68 -20.26
N HIS A 355 -5.43 12.23 -19.39
CA HIS A 355 -6.84 12.39 -19.72
C HIS A 355 -7.03 13.63 -20.59
N GLY A 356 -7.44 13.42 -21.84
CA GLY A 356 -7.58 14.47 -22.84
C GLY A 356 -8.50 15.61 -22.40
N HIS A 357 -8.18 16.84 -22.83
CA HIS A 357 -8.99 18.03 -22.50
C HIS A 357 -9.17 18.27 -20.99
N THR A 358 -8.23 17.81 -20.16
CA THR A 358 -8.23 18.05 -18.71
C THR A 358 -6.92 18.68 -18.24
N LEU A 359 -6.80 18.88 -16.92
CA LEU A 359 -5.61 19.41 -16.24
C LEU A 359 -4.73 18.31 -15.65
N THR A 360 -5.04 17.04 -15.94
CA THR A 360 -4.22 15.91 -15.49
C THR A 360 -2.80 16.02 -16.03
N THR A 361 -1.82 15.61 -15.24
CA THR A 361 -0.42 15.65 -15.67
C THR A 361 -0.16 14.64 -16.78
N LYS A 362 0.96 14.79 -17.50
CA LYS A 362 1.30 13.95 -18.65
C LYS A 362 2.49 13.06 -18.33
N ILE A 363 2.41 11.78 -18.71
CA ILE A 363 3.53 10.84 -18.62
C ILE A 363 3.92 10.32 -20.01
N LYS A 364 5.18 9.95 -20.17
CA LYS A 364 5.71 9.45 -21.45
C LYS A 364 5.18 8.05 -21.73
N PHE A 365 4.67 7.83 -22.94
CA PHE A 365 4.24 6.51 -23.39
C PHE A 365 5.35 5.46 -23.24
N LEU A 366 6.58 5.79 -23.64
CA LEU A 366 7.73 4.88 -23.52
C LEU A 366 7.99 4.43 -22.07
N ASP A 367 7.85 5.33 -21.11
CA ASP A 367 8.07 5.02 -19.69
C ASP A 367 6.95 4.11 -19.16
N VAL A 368 5.71 4.32 -19.60
CA VAL A 368 4.58 3.44 -19.29
C VAL A 368 4.77 2.04 -19.89
N ILE A 369 5.16 1.92 -21.16
CA ILE A 369 5.41 0.61 -21.79
C ILE A 369 6.56 -0.14 -21.11
N LYS A 370 7.66 0.54 -20.74
CA LYS A 370 8.74 -0.05 -19.95
C LYS A 370 8.26 -0.51 -18.56
N THR A 371 7.44 0.30 -17.90
CA THR A 371 6.84 -0.03 -16.60
C THR A 371 5.96 -1.28 -16.72
N ILE A 372 5.09 -1.34 -17.74
CA ILE A 372 4.25 -2.51 -17.99
C ILE A 372 5.11 -3.75 -18.24
N LYS A 373 6.18 -3.67 -19.04
CA LYS A 373 7.09 -4.80 -19.27
C LYS A 373 7.66 -5.36 -17.97
N GLU A 374 8.09 -4.48 -17.06
CA GLU A 374 8.69 -4.87 -15.78
C GLU A 374 7.67 -5.55 -14.85
N TYR A 375 6.42 -5.08 -14.84
CA TYR A 375 5.43 -5.46 -13.82
C TYR A 375 4.27 -6.33 -14.30
N ALA A 376 4.08 -6.52 -15.61
CA ALA A 376 2.93 -7.22 -16.18
C ALA A 376 2.71 -8.59 -15.54
N PHE A 377 3.79 -9.33 -15.26
CA PHE A 377 3.73 -10.69 -14.73
C PHE A 377 4.36 -10.84 -13.33
N ALA A 378 4.48 -9.75 -12.57
CA ALA A 378 5.13 -9.76 -11.26
C ALA A 378 4.37 -10.59 -10.20
N THR A 379 3.04 -10.66 -10.30
CA THR A 379 2.18 -11.36 -9.32
C THR A 379 1.25 -12.39 -9.96
N SER A 380 1.22 -12.49 -11.29
CA SER A 380 0.38 -13.43 -12.03
C SER A 380 0.98 -13.71 -13.40
N GLU A 381 1.03 -14.98 -13.81
CA GLU A 381 1.52 -15.39 -15.14
C GLU A 381 0.48 -15.22 -16.25
N TYR A 382 -0.79 -14.98 -15.90
CA TYR A 382 -1.90 -14.90 -16.85
C TYR A 382 -1.88 -13.62 -17.69
N PRO A 383 -2.50 -13.62 -18.88
CA PRO A 383 -2.36 -12.54 -19.86
C PRO A 383 -2.75 -11.16 -19.33
N VAL A 384 -2.12 -10.13 -19.91
CA VAL A 384 -2.46 -8.73 -19.67
C VAL A 384 -3.04 -8.12 -20.94
N VAL A 385 -4.19 -7.47 -20.85
CA VAL A 385 -4.84 -6.72 -21.94
C VAL A 385 -4.55 -5.23 -21.77
N LEU A 386 -4.06 -4.60 -22.83
CA LEU A 386 -3.90 -3.15 -22.93
C LEU A 386 -5.10 -2.58 -23.69
N SER A 387 -6.02 -1.92 -22.98
CA SER A 387 -7.09 -1.13 -23.56
C SER A 387 -6.52 0.21 -24.00
N ILE A 388 -6.36 0.40 -25.31
CA ILE A 388 -5.75 1.61 -25.85
C ILE A 388 -6.86 2.52 -26.35
N GLU A 389 -6.94 3.71 -25.76
CA GLU A 389 -7.68 4.83 -26.32
C GLU A 389 -6.70 5.71 -27.11
N ASP A 390 -6.83 5.72 -28.44
CA ASP A 390 -5.86 6.36 -29.33
C ASP A 390 -6.39 7.66 -29.94
N ASN A 391 -5.71 8.75 -29.61
CA ASN A 391 -5.90 10.09 -30.12
C ASN A 391 -4.63 10.62 -30.82
N CYS A 392 -3.72 9.73 -31.25
CA CYS A 392 -2.46 10.08 -31.90
C CYS A 392 -2.60 10.17 -33.42
N THR A 393 -1.74 10.97 -34.05
CA THR A 393 -1.53 10.96 -35.51
C THR A 393 -0.93 9.64 -35.99
N LEU A 394 -1.16 9.27 -37.25
CA LEU A 394 -0.60 8.05 -37.87
C LEU A 394 0.92 7.92 -37.69
N THR A 395 1.66 9.03 -37.76
CA THR A 395 3.11 9.04 -37.54
C THR A 395 3.48 8.58 -36.12
N GLN A 396 2.74 9.05 -35.11
CA GLN A 396 2.98 8.64 -33.72
C GLN A 396 2.39 7.25 -33.42
N GLN A 397 1.28 6.85 -34.05
CA GLN A 397 0.77 5.47 -33.97
C GLN A 397 1.79 4.45 -34.47
N ARG A 398 2.48 4.73 -35.59
CA ARG A 398 3.58 3.88 -36.07
C ARG A 398 4.69 3.73 -35.02
N LYS A 399 5.05 4.82 -34.34
CA LYS A 399 6.03 4.79 -33.25
C LYS A 399 5.53 4.04 -32.02
N MET A 400 4.25 4.12 -31.68
CA MET A 400 3.64 3.30 -30.62
C MET A 400 3.81 1.82 -30.94
N ALA A 401 3.44 1.40 -32.15
CA ALA A 401 3.56 0.02 -32.59
C ALA A 401 5.01 -0.48 -32.53
N THR A 402 5.96 0.27 -33.11
CA THR A 402 7.39 -0.06 -33.05
C THR A 402 7.88 -0.16 -31.60
N THR A 403 7.53 0.81 -30.75
CA THR A 403 7.93 0.81 -29.33
C THR A 403 7.39 -0.40 -28.59
N MET A 404 6.11 -0.75 -28.78
CA MET A 404 5.52 -1.94 -28.13
C MET A 404 6.20 -3.22 -28.60
N GLN A 405 6.49 -3.36 -29.90
CA GLN A 405 7.21 -4.51 -30.45
C GLN A 405 8.63 -4.62 -29.88
N GLU A 406 9.40 -3.54 -29.87
CA GLU A 406 10.77 -3.52 -29.35
C GLU A 406 10.83 -3.77 -27.84
N VAL A 407 9.93 -3.16 -27.07
CA VAL A 407 9.97 -3.23 -25.61
C VAL A 407 9.39 -4.56 -25.14
N PHE A 408 8.22 -4.99 -25.60
CA PHE A 408 7.59 -6.22 -25.14
C PHE A 408 8.20 -7.48 -25.78
N GLY A 409 8.73 -7.39 -27.01
CA GLY A 409 9.27 -8.54 -27.73
C GLY A 409 8.26 -9.69 -27.77
N ASP A 410 8.72 -10.90 -27.40
CA ASP A 410 7.89 -12.12 -27.38
C ASP A 410 6.70 -12.07 -26.41
N MET A 411 6.67 -11.12 -25.46
CA MET A 411 5.49 -10.95 -24.61
C MET A 411 4.30 -10.43 -25.43
N LEU A 412 4.52 -9.68 -26.51
CA LEU A 412 3.44 -9.14 -27.32
C LEU A 412 2.83 -10.21 -28.22
N LEU A 413 1.52 -10.43 -28.11
CA LEU A 413 0.80 -11.32 -29.02
C LEU A 413 0.55 -10.60 -30.35
N VAL A 414 1.29 -11.00 -31.39
CA VAL A 414 1.23 -10.40 -32.74
C VAL A 414 0.50 -11.25 -33.77
N GLN A 415 0.24 -12.53 -33.47
CA GLN A 415 -0.46 -13.48 -34.34
C GLN A 415 -1.50 -14.27 -33.53
N PRO A 416 -2.58 -14.75 -34.16
CA PRO A 416 -3.52 -15.70 -33.52
C PRO A 416 -2.78 -16.92 -32.97
N VAL A 417 -3.28 -17.46 -31.85
CA VAL A 417 -2.70 -18.65 -31.21
C VAL A 417 -2.92 -19.89 -32.07
N ASP A 418 -4.10 -20.01 -32.67
CA ASP A 418 -4.45 -21.01 -33.67
C ASP A 418 -5.11 -20.30 -34.86
N LYS A 419 -4.78 -20.71 -36.09
CA LYS A 419 -5.36 -20.16 -37.32
C LYS A 419 -6.83 -20.58 -37.50
N ASN A 420 -7.24 -21.68 -36.88
CA ASN A 420 -8.59 -22.23 -36.96
C ASN A 420 -9.39 -22.04 -35.66
N GLU A 421 -9.05 -21.02 -34.86
CA GLU A 421 -9.72 -20.75 -33.58
C GLU A 421 -11.24 -20.47 -33.78
N THR A 422 -12.10 -21.25 -33.12
CA THR A 422 -13.56 -21.06 -33.13
C THR A 422 -14.08 -20.35 -31.87
N CYS A 423 -13.20 -20.11 -30.90
CA CYS A 423 -13.47 -19.39 -29.65
C CYS A 423 -12.19 -18.72 -29.15
N LEU A 424 -12.30 -17.81 -28.18
CA LEU A 424 -11.13 -17.14 -27.62
C LEU A 424 -10.17 -18.15 -26.95
N PRO A 425 -8.84 -17.99 -27.11
CA PRO A 425 -7.86 -18.83 -26.41
C PRO A 425 -8.03 -18.75 -24.89
N SER A 426 -7.61 -19.80 -24.19
CA SER A 426 -7.70 -19.84 -22.72
C SER A 426 -6.61 -19.00 -22.05
N PRO A 427 -6.85 -18.53 -20.81
CA PRO A 427 -5.81 -17.87 -20.01
C PRO A 427 -4.51 -18.68 -19.93
N TYR A 428 -4.61 -20.01 -19.83
CA TYR A 428 -3.46 -20.91 -19.72
C TYR A 428 -2.51 -20.85 -20.93
N VAL A 429 -3.07 -20.81 -22.15
CA VAL A 429 -2.28 -20.75 -23.39
C VAL A 429 -1.73 -19.34 -23.62
N LEU A 430 -2.43 -18.32 -23.13
CA LEU A 430 -2.02 -16.92 -23.21
C LEU A 430 -1.10 -16.47 -22.05
N ARG A 431 -0.55 -17.41 -21.27
CA ARG A 431 0.37 -17.05 -20.18
C ARG A 431 1.56 -16.26 -20.70
N ARG A 432 1.91 -15.22 -19.95
CA ARG A 432 2.99 -14.26 -20.24
C ARG A 432 2.82 -13.53 -21.58
N ARG A 433 1.58 -13.41 -22.07
CA ARG A 433 1.24 -12.63 -23.25
C ARG A 433 0.56 -11.30 -22.89
N ILE A 434 0.87 -10.29 -23.69
CA ILE A 434 0.26 -8.97 -23.69
C ILE A 434 -0.60 -8.86 -24.95
N LEU A 435 -1.88 -8.58 -24.76
CA LEU A 435 -2.87 -8.44 -25.83
C LEU A 435 -3.22 -6.96 -26.00
N LEU A 436 -3.41 -6.53 -27.25
CA LEU A 436 -3.82 -5.16 -27.55
C LEU A 436 -5.30 -5.12 -27.89
N LYS A 437 -6.07 -4.35 -27.11
CA LYS A 437 -7.44 -3.96 -27.45
C LYS A 437 -7.38 -2.58 -28.08
N HIS A 438 -7.49 -2.54 -29.41
CA HIS A 438 -7.47 -1.32 -30.21
C HIS A 438 -8.40 -1.45 -31.42
N LYS A 439 -8.79 -0.32 -32.02
CA LYS A 439 -9.53 -0.30 -33.30
C LYS A 439 -8.71 -1.02 -34.38
N LYS A 440 -9.35 -1.93 -35.12
CA LYS A 440 -8.75 -2.68 -36.23
C LYS A 440 -9.33 -2.19 -37.55
N LEU A 441 -8.48 -1.96 -38.54
CA LEU A 441 -8.91 -1.62 -39.89
C LEU A 441 -9.58 -2.82 -40.57
N PRO A 442 -10.58 -2.62 -41.44
CA PRO A 442 -11.13 -3.68 -42.27
C PRO A 442 -10.06 -4.31 -43.16
N ASP A 443 -10.18 -5.61 -43.45
CA ASP A 443 -9.23 -6.32 -44.30
C ASP A 443 -9.26 -5.75 -45.73
N GLY A 444 -8.09 -5.39 -46.28
CA GLY A 444 -7.92 -5.02 -47.69
C GLY A 444 -8.05 -3.53 -48.05
N VAL A 445 -8.00 -2.60 -47.08
CA VAL A 445 -7.99 -1.16 -47.38
C VAL A 445 -6.57 -0.59 -47.38
N ASP A 446 -6.19 0.09 -48.47
CA ASP A 446 -4.87 0.70 -48.68
C ASP A 446 -4.65 1.97 -47.83
N GLU A 447 -3.38 2.29 -47.51
CA GLU A 447 -2.94 3.36 -46.59
C GLU A 447 -3.44 4.79 -46.94
N SER A 448 -4.04 5.01 -48.11
CA SER A 448 -4.30 6.34 -48.67
C SER A 448 -5.71 6.88 -48.51
N SER A 449 -6.66 6.12 -47.94
CA SER A 449 -8.07 6.49 -48.00
C SER A 449 -8.82 6.44 -46.67
N PHE A 450 -8.47 7.23 -45.64
CA PHE A 450 -9.43 7.56 -44.58
C PHE A 450 -9.27 8.95 -43.94
N LEU A 451 -10.38 9.67 -43.91
CA LEU A 451 -10.68 10.76 -42.98
C LEU A 451 -11.38 10.14 -41.76
N VAL A 452 -10.89 10.44 -40.56
CA VAL A 452 -11.45 9.98 -39.29
C VAL A 452 -12.85 10.56 -39.10
N ARG A 453 -13.89 9.72 -39.05
CA ARG A 453 -15.21 10.10 -38.55
C ARG A 453 -15.26 9.84 -37.05
N ASN A 454 -15.52 10.90 -36.27
CA ASN A 454 -15.90 10.79 -34.87
C ASN A 454 -17.31 10.21 -34.77
N ASP A 455 -17.44 9.09 -34.07
CA ASP A 455 -18.73 8.47 -33.78
C ASP A 455 -19.17 8.94 -32.37
N GLU A 456 -20.08 9.91 -32.35
CA GLU A 456 -20.71 10.45 -31.15
C GLU A 456 -21.88 9.56 -30.73
N SER A 457 -21.64 8.55 -29.89
CA SER A 457 -22.74 7.94 -29.14
C SER A 457 -22.27 7.15 -27.90
N ARG A 458 -22.25 7.82 -26.74
CA ARG A 458 -22.50 7.24 -25.40
C ARG A 458 -22.74 8.36 -24.39
N GLN A 459 -23.87 8.31 -23.70
CA GLN A 459 -24.33 9.30 -22.71
C GLN A 459 -23.67 9.10 -21.34
N GLU A 460 -22.38 9.41 -21.25
CA GLU A 460 -21.76 9.93 -20.02
C GLU A 460 -21.21 11.32 -20.37
N MET A 461 -21.11 12.24 -19.41
CA MET A 461 -20.78 13.64 -19.68
C MET A 461 -19.30 13.77 -20.09
N ASP A 462 -19.03 13.49 -21.36
CA ASP A 462 -17.71 13.42 -21.96
C ASP A 462 -17.08 14.82 -22.05
N LEU A 463 -15.97 15.03 -21.34
CA LEU A 463 -15.18 16.27 -21.39
C LEU A 463 -14.65 16.55 -22.82
N ARG A 464 -14.70 15.58 -23.73
CA ARG A 464 -14.40 15.77 -25.16
C ARG A 464 -15.38 16.71 -25.88
N ASN A 465 -16.61 16.85 -25.39
CA ASN A 465 -17.63 17.74 -25.98
C ASN A 465 -17.60 19.17 -25.40
N THR A 466 -16.52 19.53 -24.70
CA THR A 466 -16.39 20.83 -24.04
C THR A 466 -15.82 21.86 -25.00
N VAL A 467 -16.44 23.04 -25.04
CA VAL A 467 -15.97 24.19 -25.81
C VAL A 467 -14.70 24.75 -25.18
N LYS A 468 -14.70 24.81 -23.84
CA LYS A 468 -13.54 25.25 -23.05
C LYS A 468 -13.64 24.70 -21.65
N ASN A 469 -12.51 24.44 -21.03
CA ASN A 469 -12.44 24.14 -19.62
C ASN A 469 -11.19 24.77 -19.01
N GLY A 470 -11.15 24.85 -17.68
CA GLY A 470 -10.02 25.43 -16.95
C GLY A 470 -10.38 25.88 -15.55
N ILE A 471 -9.38 26.33 -14.80
CA ILE A 471 -9.59 26.87 -13.45
C ILE A 471 -9.92 28.35 -13.55
N LEU A 472 -11.04 28.76 -12.96
CA LEU A 472 -11.32 30.17 -12.66
C LEU A 472 -11.57 30.30 -11.15
N TYR A 473 -11.53 31.52 -10.65
CA TYR A 473 -11.73 31.79 -9.23
C TYR A 473 -13.10 32.43 -9.00
N LEU A 474 -13.82 32.00 -7.97
CA LEU A 474 -15.01 32.68 -7.46
C LEU A 474 -14.72 33.21 -6.05
N GLU A 475 -15.17 34.42 -5.77
CA GLU A 475 -15.08 35.02 -4.44
C GLU A 475 -16.10 34.36 -3.51
N ASP A 476 -15.65 33.85 -2.36
CA ASP A 476 -16.53 33.39 -1.29
C ASP A 476 -17.27 34.59 -0.69
N PRO A 477 -18.62 34.58 -0.68
CA PRO A 477 -19.40 35.72 -0.20
C PRO A 477 -19.29 35.94 1.32
N ILE A 478 -18.85 34.93 2.08
CA ILE A 478 -18.69 34.96 3.54
C ILE A 478 -17.26 35.40 3.87
N ASP A 479 -16.27 34.65 3.36
CA ASP A 479 -14.87 34.81 3.77
C ASP A 479 -14.10 35.83 2.90
N ARG A 480 -14.69 36.28 1.79
CA ARG A 480 -14.08 37.22 0.82
C ARG A 480 -12.78 36.72 0.19
N GLU A 481 -12.56 35.41 0.23
CA GLU A 481 -11.42 34.74 -0.39
C GLU A 481 -11.76 34.27 -1.79
N TRP A 482 -10.81 34.36 -2.72
CA TRP A 482 -10.96 33.85 -4.08
C TRP A 482 -10.61 32.36 -4.09
N ASN A 483 -11.64 31.52 -4.19
CA ASN A 483 -11.49 30.09 -4.26
C ASN A 483 -11.38 29.61 -5.71
N PRO A 484 -10.48 28.68 -6.04
CA PRO A 484 -10.42 28.12 -7.39
C PRO A 484 -11.60 27.16 -7.60
N HIS A 485 -12.13 27.10 -8.82
CA HIS A 485 -13.12 26.11 -9.26
C HIS A 485 -12.76 25.62 -10.65
N PHE A 486 -13.04 24.36 -10.97
CA PHE A 486 -12.88 23.85 -12.32
C PHE A 486 -14.15 24.15 -13.11
N PHE A 487 -14.01 24.97 -14.15
CA PHE A 487 -15.08 25.36 -15.04
C PHE A 487 -15.09 24.52 -16.30
N VAL A 488 -16.28 24.16 -16.74
CA VAL A 488 -16.53 23.45 -17.99
C VAL A 488 -17.61 24.19 -18.78
N LEU A 489 -17.21 24.80 -19.88
CA LEU A 489 -18.11 25.39 -20.86
C LEU A 489 -18.45 24.35 -21.92
N THR A 490 -19.73 24.04 -22.04
CA THR A 490 -20.31 23.28 -23.14
C THR A 490 -20.97 24.24 -24.14
N GLN A 491 -21.50 23.73 -25.25
CA GLN A 491 -22.24 24.57 -26.22
C GLN A 491 -23.47 25.27 -25.61
N GLN A 492 -24.01 24.75 -24.51
CA GLN A 492 -25.28 25.22 -23.94
C GLN A 492 -25.16 25.74 -22.50
N LYS A 493 -24.14 25.34 -21.74
CA LYS A 493 -24.05 25.58 -20.30
C LYS A 493 -22.61 25.73 -19.82
N LEU A 494 -22.44 26.55 -18.78
CA LEU A 494 -21.23 26.63 -17.97
C LEU A 494 -21.46 25.88 -16.65
N PHE A 495 -20.62 24.90 -16.36
CA PHE A 495 -20.60 24.17 -15.10
C PHE A 495 -19.36 24.55 -14.31
N TYR A 496 -19.43 24.48 -12.98
CA TYR A 496 -18.26 24.63 -12.12
C TYR A 496 -18.36 23.69 -10.91
N THR A 497 -17.20 23.24 -10.41
CA THR A 497 -17.10 22.42 -9.21
C THR A 497 -17.21 23.27 -7.94
N ASP A 498 -17.62 22.70 -6.80
CA ASP A 498 -17.79 23.45 -5.55
C ASP A 498 -16.55 24.15 -5.03
N THR A 499 -15.42 23.46 -4.87
CA THR A 499 -14.14 24.12 -4.58
C THR A 499 -13.05 23.25 -5.17
N PHE A 500 -12.31 23.80 -6.13
CA PHE A 500 -11.14 23.16 -6.70
C PHE A 500 -9.95 23.47 -5.79
N SER A 501 -9.73 22.64 -4.80
CA SER A 501 -8.40 22.51 -4.24
C SER A 501 -7.57 21.82 -5.31
N ARG A 502 -6.71 22.57 -6.02
CA ARG A 502 -5.51 21.95 -6.58
C ARG A 502 -4.91 21.28 -5.35
N THR A 503 -4.87 19.95 -5.28
CA THR A 503 -4.12 19.25 -4.26
C THR A 503 -2.66 19.72 -4.39
N GLN A 504 -2.34 20.87 -3.81
CA GLN A 504 -1.14 21.02 -3.04
C GLN A 504 -1.31 19.96 -1.99
N GLU A 505 -0.76 18.80 -2.36
CA GLU A 505 -0.44 17.69 -1.51
C GLU A 505 -0.47 18.16 -0.06
N THR A 506 -1.54 17.85 0.66
CA THR A 506 -1.45 17.65 2.09
C THR A 506 -1.01 16.21 2.27
N GLU A 507 0.10 15.83 1.64
CA GLU A 507 0.94 14.81 2.27
C GLU A 507 1.37 15.49 3.58
N HIS A 508 0.68 15.17 4.67
CA HIS A 508 1.27 15.29 5.99
C HIS A 508 2.55 14.44 5.92
N ASP A 509 3.71 15.12 5.80
CA ASP A 509 4.90 14.59 6.44
C ASP A 509 4.48 14.42 7.90
N ASP A 510 4.49 13.18 8.41
CA ASP A 510 4.08 12.82 9.78
C ASP A 510 5.01 13.44 10.85
N ASP A 511 5.77 14.48 10.52
CA ASP A 511 6.55 15.28 11.47
C ASP A 511 5.62 16.08 12.42
N ASP A 512 4.32 16.26 12.10
CA ASP A 512 3.31 16.89 12.96
C ASP A 512 1.96 16.11 13.01
N GLU A 513 1.91 15.04 13.81
CA GLU A 513 0.65 14.41 14.25
C GLU A 513 -0.03 15.25 15.35
N ASN A 514 -1.01 16.07 14.99
CA ASN A 514 -2.26 16.28 15.75
C ASN A 514 -3.13 17.37 15.09
N SER A 515 -3.89 17.02 14.07
CA SER A 515 -5.16 17.70 13.83
C SER A 515 -6.17 16.74 13.22
N ILE A 516 -7.18 16.38 14.02
CA ILE A 516 -8.34 15.61 13.59
C ILE A 516 -9.22 16.55 12.76
N ARG A 517 -9.40 16.28 11.47
CA ARG A 517 -10.53 16.81 10.71
C ARG A 517 -11.35 15.65 10.14
N ARG A 518 -12.67 15.75 10.34
CA ARG A 518 -13.68 14.80 9.87
C ARG A 518 -13.70 14.81 8.33
N SER A 519 -13.65 13.63 7.73
CA SER A 519 -13.98 13.43 6.32
C SER A 519 -15.45 13.77 6.09
N SER A 520 -15.73 14.77 5.26
CA SER A 520 -17.04 14.91 4.62
C SER A 520 -17.09 14.00 3.40
N ASP A 521 -18.19 13.27 3.24
CA ASP A 521 -18.52 12.54 2.02
C ASP A 521 -18.49 13.50 0.82
N ASP A 522 -17.55 13.30 -0.10
CA ASP A 522 -17.53 13.98 -1.40
C ASP A 522 -18.55 13.31 -2.34
N SER A 523 -19.83 13.62 -2.14
CA SER A 523 -20.83 13.45 -3.18
C SER A 523 -20.79 14.66 -4.12
N LEU A 524 -20.55 14.43 -5.40
CA LEU A 524 -20.58 15.44 -6.47
C LEU A 524 -21.93 16.17 -6.51
N VAL A 525 -21.97 17.43 -6.04
CA VAL A 525 -23.08 18.35 -6.28
C VAL A 525 -22.62 19.35 -7.34
N LEU A 526 -23.22 19.28 -8.54
CA LEU A 526 -22.95 20.21 -9.64
C LEU A 526 -23.89 21.41 -9.51
N ASN A 527 -23.32 22.59 -9.25
CA ASN A 527 -24.09 23.84 -9.19
C ASN A 527 -24.19 24.48 -10.58
N GLN A 528 -25.41 24.83 -11.00
CA GLN A 528 -25.69 25.52 -12.26
C GLN A 528 -25.79 27.02 -12.00
N ILE A 529 -25.00 27.84 -12.71
CA ILE A 529 -25.22 29.30 -12.73
C ILE A 529 -26.44 29.56 -13.61
N ASN A 530 -27.56 29.95 -13.00
CA ASN A 530 -28.66 30.55 -13.75
C ASN A 530 -28.23 31.96 -14.19
N GLU A 531 -28.44 32.25 -15.48
CA GLU A 531 -28.16 33.54 -16.11
C GLU A 531 -28.66 34.71 -15.24
N GLN A 532 -27.72 35.47 -14.68
CA GLN A 532 -27.95 36.87 -14.35
C GLN A 532 -26.93 37.72 -15.10
N VAL A 533 -27.44 38.26 -16.21
CA VAL A 533 -27.03 39.44 -16.97
C VAL A 533 -26.00 40.31 -16.26
N TRP A 534 -24.82 40.46 -16.86
CA TRP A 534 -24.05 41.70 -16.82
C TRP A 534 -23.39 41.93 -18.19
N PHE A 535 -23.61 43.14 -18.72
CA PHE A 535 -23.12 43.65 -20.01
C PHE A 535 -21.61 43.87 -20.06
#